data_AF-A0A919LSX8-F1
#
_entry.id   AF-A0A919LSX8-F1
#
_cell.length_a   1.000
_cell.length_b   1.000
_cell.length_c   1.000
_cell.angle_alpha   90.00
_cell.angle_beta   90.00
_cell.angle_gamma   90.00
#
_symmetry.space_group_name_H-M   'P 1'
#
loop_
_entity.id
_entity.type
_entity.pdbx_description
1 polymer ?
#
loop_
_entity_poly.entity_id
_entity_poly.type
_entity_poly.pdbx_seq_one_letter_code
_entity_poly.pdbx_strand_id
1 'polypeptide(L)'
;MAGLLASAFADRIARRRGQEGRYQLANGMGAMLDADDALGRHEWLIAPLLLQGSASPDARMLLALPVEIGELIAARPELAKSSDTVEWDEAQGTLKARRRTVIGQLLIKTQPLAKPSEAELHQAMLNGIREKGLGCSTGRQRLSSCACGCTVRRSGCRKRHGPQWMTLRCWPRWRHGCCRR
;
A
#
# COMPACT_ATOMS: atom_id res chain seq x y z
N MET A 1 -16.34 -32.71 -6.74
CA MET A 1 -17.50 -31.90 -6.29
C MET A 1 -17.12 -30.44 -6.03
N ALA A 2 -16.06 -30.16 -5.25
CA ALA A 2 -15.64 -28.79 -4.89
C ALA A 2 -15.44 -27.85 -6.09
N GLY A 3 -14.83 -28.33 -7.19
CA GLY A 3 -14.62 -27.52 -8.39
C GLY A 3 -15.89 -27.04 -9.10
N LEU A 4 -17.02 -27.76 -8.98
CA LEU A 4 -18.31 -27.32 -9.54
C LEU A 4 -18.93 -26.21 -8.70
N LEU A 5 -18.93 -26.40 -7.37
CA LEU A 5 -19.42 -25.38 -6.43
C LEU A 5 -18.59 -24.11 -6.49
N ALA A 6 -17.26 -24.21 -6.62
CA ALA A 6 -16.40 -23.05 -6.73
C ALA A 6 -16.65 -22.25 -8.01
N SER A 7 -17.02 -22.89 -9.13
CA SER A 7 -17.39 -22.18 -10.35
C SER A 7 -18.73 -21.44 -10.22
N ALA A 8 -19.71 -22.03 -9.52
CA ALA A 8 -21.02 -21.42 -9.33
C ALA A 8 -21.05 -20.36 -8.21
N PHE A 9 -20.19 -20.51 -7.19
CA PHE A 9 -20.18 -19.70 -5.97
C PHE A 9 -18.77 -19.18 -5.65
N ALA A 10 -18.05 -18.71 -6.68
CA ALA A 10 -16.70 -18.18 -6.54
C ALA A 10 -16.63 -17.00 -5.54
N ASP A 11 -17.69 -16.19 -5.48
CA ASP A 11 -17.82 -15.05 -4.57
C ASP A 11 -18.08 -15.47 -3.11
N ARG A 12 -18.52 -16.72 -2.89
CA ARG A 12 -18.84 -17.30 -1.57
C ARG A 12 -17.79 -18.27 -1.05
N ILE A 13 -16.61 -18.27 -1.65
CA ILE A 13 -15.43 -18.88 -1.04
C ILE A 13 -15.12 -18.07 0.22
N ALA A 14 -14.92 -18.75 1.34
CA ALA A 14 -14.77 -18.16 2.66
C ALA A 14 -13.41 -18.53 3.26
N ARG A 15 -12.74 -17.57 3.89
CA ARG A 15 -11.52 -17.77 4.68
C ARG A 15 -11.77 -17.40 6.13
N ARG A 16 -11.32 -18.25 7.06
CA ARG A 16 -11.41 -18.00 8.50
C ARG A 16 -10.66 -16.73 8.89
N ARG A 17 -11.28 -15.89 9.71
CA ARG A 17 -10.73 -14.60 10.17
C ARG A 17 -10.80 -14.50 11.69
N GLY A 18 -9.66 -14.74 12.34
CA GLY A 18 -9.52 -14.54 13.79
C GLY A 18 -10.28 -15.57 14.62
N GLN A 19 -11.26 -15.11 15.40
CA GLN A 19 -12.00 -15.91 16.40
C GLN A 19 -12.79 -17.06 15.75
N GLU A 20 -13.01 -18.11 16.54
CA GLU A 20 -13.72 -19.33 16.13
C GLU A 20 -15.11 -19.01 15.56
N GLY A 21 -15.35 -19.46 14.33
CA GLY A 21 -16.62 -19.30 13.63
C GLY A 21 -16.75 -18.10 12.70
N ARG A 22 -15.81 -17.13 12.71
CA ARG A 22 -15.87 -15.98 11.78
C ARG A 22 -15.04 -16.17 10.53
N TYR A 23 -15.63 -15.81 9.40
CA TYR A 23 -15.05 -15.93 8.07
C TYR A 23 -15.27 -14.66 7.27
N GLN A 24 -14.40 -14.44 6.29
CA GLN A 24 -14.56 -13.44 5.25
C GLN A 24 -14.81 -14.15 3.94
N LEU A 25 -15.83 -13.72 3.19
CA LEU A 25 -16.14 -14.22 1.86
C LEU A 25 -15.28 -13.52 0.78
N ALA A 26 -15.16 -14.13 -0.39
CA ALA A 26 -14.43 -13.58 -1.52
C ALA A 26 -15.01 -12.27 -2.05
N ASN A 27 -16.31 -12.05 -1.87
CA ASN A 27 -16.96 -10.76 -2.13
C ASN A 27 -16.68 -9.68 -1.06
N GLY A 28 -15.99 -10.01 0.03
CA GLY A 28 -15.63 -9.11 1.13
C GLY A 28 -16.61 -9.09 2.30
N MET A 29 -17.79 -9.70 2.17
CA MET A 29 -18.76 -9.78 3.26
C MET A 29 -18.25 -10.69 4.39
N GLY A 30 -18.62 -10.37 5.62
CA GLY A 30 -18.41 -11.25 6.76
C GLY A 30 -19.44 -12.37 6.79
N ALA A 31 -19.02 -13.54 7.22
CA ALA A 31 -19.90 -14.68 7.41
C ALA A 31 -19.52 -15.43 8.69
N MET A 32 -20.52 -16.05 9.33
CA MET A 32 -20.38 -16.71 10.61
C MET A 32 -20.97 -18.11 10.58
N LEU A 33 -20.24 -19.07 11.14
CA LEU A 33 -20.73 -20.39 11.50
C LEU A 33 -21.22 -20.40 12.95
N ASP A 34 -22.09 -21.35 13.28
CA ASP A 34 -22.46 -21.59 14.67
C ASP A 34 -21.23 -22.07 15.45
N ALA A 35 -21.15 -21.68 16.74
CA ALA A 35 -19.96 -21.95 17.56
C ALA A 35 -19.64 -23.45 17.71
N ASP A 36 -20.68 -24.29 17.68
CA ASP A 36 -20.57 -25.74 17.82
C ASP A 36 -20.40 -26.48 16.48
N ASP A 37 -20.34 -25.76 15.35
CA ASP A 37 -20.19 -26.38 14.04
C ASP A 37 -18.76 -26.91 13.85
N ALA A 38 -18.65 -28.22 13.61
CA ALA A 38 -17.37 -28.88 13.35
C ALA A 38 -16.62 -28.30 12.14
N LEU A 39 -17.30 -27.60 11.23
CA LEU A 39 -16.70 -26.92 10.08
C LEU A 39 -15.83 -25.73 10.48
N GLY A 40 -16.03 -25.17 11.67
CA GLY A 40 -15.26 -24.03 12.19
C GLY A 40 -13.75 -24.27 12.35
N ARG A 41 -13.31 -25.54 12.31
CA ARG A 41 -11.89 -25.94 12.34
C ARG A 41 -11.17 -25.79 10.99
N HIS A 42 -11.92 -25.69 9.89
CA HIS A 42 -11.34 -25.60 8.55
C HIS A 42 -11.07 -24.14 8.18
N GLU A 43 -9.88 -23.86 7.64
CA GLU A 43 -9.51 -22.49 7.25
C GLU A 43 -10.34 -22.00 6.05
N TRP A 44 -10.62 -22.89 5.10
CA TRP A 44 -11.26 -22.59 3.83
C TRP A 44 -12.56 -23.37 3.67
N LEU A 45 -13.61 -22.64 3.33
CA LEU A 45 -14.95 -23.18 3.11
C LEU A 45 -15.54 -22.60 1.82
N ILE A 46 -16.46 -23.31 1.18
CA ILE A 46 -17.37 -22.76 0.19
C ILE A 46 -18.75 -22.73 0.82
N ALA A 47 -19.38 -21.56 0.92
CA ALA A 47 -20.67 -21.37 1.57
C ALA A 47 -21.79 -21.12 0.53
N PRO A 48 -22.36 -22.17 -0.10
CA PRO A 48 -23.39 -22.00 -1.11
C PRO A 48 -24.69 -21.43 -0.55
N LEU A 49 -25.00 -21.64 0.73
CA LEU A 49 -26.22 -21.13 1.36
C LEU A 49 -25.89 -20.23 2.55
N LEU A 50 -26.27 -18.96 2.42
CA LEU A 50 -26.07 -17.90 3.40
C LEU A 50 -27.42 -17.31 3.78
N LEU A 51 -27.59 -16.98 5.05
CA LEU A 51 -28.74 -16.26 5.58
C LEU A 51 -28.28 -14.92 6.14
N GLN A 52 -28.62 -13.83 5.45
CA GLN A 52 -28.33 -12.49 5.92
C GLN A 52 -29.43 -12.05 6.91
N GLY A 53 -29.09 -12.01 8.19
CA GLY A 53 -29.98 -11.50 9.23
C GLY A 53 -29.94 -9.98 9.29
N SER A 54 -31.01 -9.37 9.81
CA SER A 54 -31.08 -7.92 10.02
C SER A 54 -30.26 -7.45 11.23
N ALA A 55 -29.92 -8.37 12.14
CA ALA A 55 -29.33 -8.07 13.44
C ALA A 55 -27.79 -8.04 13.46
N SER A 56 -27.13 -8.58 12.44
CA SER A 56 -25.67 -8.65 12.35
C SER A 56 -25.21 -8.28 10.94
N PRO A 57 -24.08 -7.57 10.79
CA PRO A 57 -23.47 -7.34 9.49
C PRO A 57 -22.92 -8.64 8.85
N ASP A 58 -22.70 -9.68 9.66
CA ASP A 58 -22.19 -10.97 9.19
C ASP A 58 -23.35 -11.92 8.81
N ALA A 59 -23.27 -12.53 7.62
CA ALA A 59 -24.23 -13.52 7.17
C ALA A 59 -24.01 -14.86 7.87
N ARG A 60 -25.09 -15.55 8.28
CA ARG A 60 -24.97 -16.90 8.86
C ARG A 60 -24.81 -17.92 7.74
N MET A 61 -23.81 -18.79 7.83
CA MET A 61 -23.64 -19.92 6.92
C MET A 61 -24.59 -21.04 7.32
N LEU A 62 -25.46 -21.45 6.40
CA LEU A 62 -26.39 -22.57 6.61
C LEU A 62 -25.85 -23.87 6.01
N LEU A 63 -25.10 -23.77 4.90
CA LEU A 63 -24.39 -24.88 4.29
C LEU A 63 -22.99 -24.41 3.93
N ALA A 64 -22.00 -25.21 4.29
CA ALA A 64 -20.61 -25.01 3.94
C ALA A 64 -19.95 -26.34 3.57
N LEU A 65 -19.00 -26.27 2.64
CA LEU A 65 -18.16 -27.41 2.25
C LEU A 65 -16.69 -27.05 2.55
N PRO A 66 -15.98 -27.86 3.36
CA PRO A 66 -14.56 -27.66 3.57
C PRO A 66 -13.79 -27.98 2.28
N VAL A 67 -12.82 -27.13 1.96
CA VAL A 67 -11.99 -27.27 0.75
C VAL A 67 -10.53 -27.05 1.08
N GLU A 68 -9.65 -27.76 0.38
CA GLU A 68 -8.23 -27.45 0.35
C GLU A 68 -8.00 -26.43 -0.78
N ILE A 69 -7.42 -25.28 -0.43
CA ILE A 69 -7.36 -24.14 -1.36
C ILE A 69 -6.32 -24.36 -2.47
N GLY A 70 -5.24 -25.09 -2.19
CA GLY A 70 -4.22 -25.45 -3.16
C GLY A 70 -4.77 -26.37 -4.26
N GLU A 71 -5.49 -27.42 -3.90
CA GLU A 71 -6.18 -28.34 -4.81
C GLU A 71 -7.25 -27.60 -5.62
N LEU A 72 -8.00 -26.69 -4.97
CA LEU A 72 -9.02 -25.91 -5.66
C LEU A 72 -8.41 -24.99 -6.73
N ILE A 73 -7.33 -24.29 -6.39
CA ILE A 73 -6.61 -23.43 -7.34
C ILE A 73 -5.95 -24.26 -8.45
N ALA A 74 -5.41 -25.44 -8.13
CA ALA A 74 -4.82 -26.34 -9.13
C ALA A 74 -5.87 -26.83 -10.13
N ALA A 75 -7.07 -27.15 -9.66
CA ALA A 75 -8.18 -27.56 -10.52
C ALA A 75 -8.82 -26.39 -11.29
N ARG A 76 -8.78 -25.18 -10.72
CA ARG A 76 -9.47 -23.98 -11.23
C ARG A 76 -8.56 -22.74 -11.07
N PRO A 77 -7.50 -22.63 -11.89
CA PRO A 77 -6.56 -21.52 -11.79
C PRO A 77 -7.20 -20.14 -12.06
N GLU A 78 -8.32 -20.11 -12.79
CA GLU A 78 -9.08 -18.89 -13.11
C GLU A 78 -9.65 -18.16 -11.88
N LEU A 79 -9.80 -18.85 -10.75
CA LEU A 79 -10.29 -18.26 -9.50
C LEU A 79 -9.23 -17.37 -8.84
N ALA A 80 -7.95 -17.70 -9.02
CA ALA A 80 -6.84 -17.01 -8.39
C ALA A 80 -6.29 -15.92 -9.31
N LYS A 81 -6.30 -14.68 -8.83
CA LYS A 81 -5.71 -13.54 -9.54
C LYS A 81 -4.41 -13.15 -8.85
N SER A 82 -3.36 -12.95 -9.64
CA SER A 82 -2.10 -12.39 -9.15
C SER A 82 -2.08 -10.89 -9.40
N SER A 83 -1.72 -10.12 -8.38
CA SER A 83 -1.55 -8.67 -8.44
C SER A 83 -0.22 -8.31 -7.78
N ASP A 84 0.56 -7.49 -8.48
CA ASP A 84 1.81 -6.96 -7.95
C ASP A 84 1.48 -5.66 -7.20
N THR A 85 1.96 -5.56 -5.96
CA THR A 85 1.73 -4.42 -5.08
C THR A 85 3.08 -3.96 -4.56
N VAL A 86 3.37 -2.68 -4.72
CA VAL A 86 4.56 -2.05 -4.16
C VAL A 86 4.12 -1.15 -3.03
N GLU A 87 4.59 -1.42 -1.83
CA GLU A 87 4.24 -0.69 -0.61
C GLU A 87 5.51 -0.08 -0.01
N TRP A 88 5.38 1.11 0.56
CA TRP A 88 6.46 1.71 1.34
C TRP A 88 6.51 1.04 2.72
N ASP A 89 7.64 0.45 3.08
CA ASP A 89 7.86 -0.07 4.43
C ASP A 89 8.41 1.06 5.31
N GLU A 90 7.61 1.51 6.28
CA GLU A 90 8.00 2.59 7.17
C GLU A 90 9.14 2.22 8.11
N ALA A 91 9.16 0.99 8.62
CA ALA A 91 10.15 0.53 9.57
C ALA A 91 11.55 0.41 8.94
N GLN A 92 11.61 0.11 7.64
CA GLN A 92 12.86 -0.02 6.89
C GLN A 92 13.14 1.18 5.96
N GLY A 93 12.23 2.14 5.87
CA GLY A 93 12.36 3.28 4.95
C GLY A 93 12.58 2.89 3.49
N THR A 94 12.05 1.74 3.06
CA THR A 94 12.38 1.12 1.77
C THR A 94 11.10 0.65 1.06
N LEU A 95 11.10 0.70 -0.28
CA LEU A 95 10.02 0.12 -1.10
C LEU A 95 10.08 -1.41 -1.05
N LYS A 96 9.00 -2.05 -0.61
CA LYS A 96 8.83 -3.50 -0.67
C LYS A 96 7.81 -3.85 -1.75
N ALA A 97 8.31 -4.44 -2.83
CA ALA A 97 7.47 -5.03 -3.85
C ALA A 97 7.05 -6.45 -3.44
N ARG A 98 5.75 -6.73 -3.55
CA ARG A 98 5.17 -8.03 -3.20
C ARG A 98 4.16 -8.43 -4.27
N ARG A 99 4.25 -9.67 -4.73
CA ARG A 99 3.21 -10.32 -5.51
C ARG A 99 2.19 -10.95 -4.57
N ARG A 100 0.94 -10.53 -4.68
CA ARG A 100 -0.20 -11.09 -3.94
C ARG A 100 -1.03 -11.97 -4.86
N THR A 101 -1.34 -13.17 -4.41
CA THR A 101 -2.33 -14.04 -5.04
C THR A 101 -3.60 -13.93 -4.22
N VAL A 102 -4.70 -13.54 -4.87
CA VAL A 102 -6.00 -13.28 -4.25
C VAL A 102 -7.12 -14.05 -4.94
N ILE A 103 -8.17 -14.38 -4.19
CA ILE A 103 -9.46 -14.84 -4.72
C ILE A 103 -10.50 -13.82 -4.27
N GLY A 104 -10.96 -12.98 -5.20
CA GLY A 104 -11.75 -11.80 -4.84
C GLY A 104 -10.97 -10.91 -3.87
N GLN A 105 -11.51 -10.71 -2.67
CA GLN A 105 -10.88 -9.95 -1.58
C GLN A 105 -10.03 -10.80 -0.63
N LEU A 106 -9.95 -12.12 -0.84
CA LEU A 106 -9.22 -13.03 0.05
C LEU A 106 -7.77 -13.15 -0.39
N LEU A 107 -6.85 -12.79 0.50
CA LEU A 107 -5.42 -13.00 0.30
C LEU A 107 -5.09 -14.48 0.49
N ILE A 108 -4.52 -15.14 -0.53
CA ILE A 108 -4.08 -16.54 -0.45
C ILE A 108 -2.61 -16.58 -0.05
N LYS A 109 -1.77 -15.86 -0.79
CA LYS A 109 -0.32 -15.90 -0.65
C LYS A 109 0.29 -14.56 -1.00
N THR A 110 1.37 -14.21 -0.30
CA THR A 110 2.19 -13.04 -0.59
C THR A 110 3.63 -13.49 -0.78
N GLN A 111 4.28 -13.03 -1.84
CA GLN A 111 5.66 -13.36 -2.16
C GLN A 111 6.45 -12.07 -2.43
N PRO A 112 7.72 -11.96 -2.00
CA PRO A 112 8.54 -10.81 -2.35
C PRO A 112 8.80 -10.79 -3.86
N LEU A 113 8.69 -9.61 -4.47
CA LEU A 113 8.95 -9.42 -5.89
C LEU A 113 10.32 -8.78 -6.07
N ALA A 114 11.26 -9.50 -6.70
CA ALA A 114 12.64 -9.05 -6.85
C ALA A 114 12.80 -7.89 -7.86
N LYS A 115 11.89 -7.78 -8.84
CA LYS A 115 11.88 -6.71 -9.85
C LYS A 115 10.43 -6.26 -10.11
N PRO A 116 9.93 -5.25 -9.40
CA PRO A 116 8.66 -4.61 -9.76
C PRO A 116 8.76 -3.89 -11.11
N SER A 117 7.63 -3.71 -11.77
CA SER A 117 7.57 -2.90 -12.98
C SER A 117 7.79 -1.41 -12.67
N GLU A 118 8.32 -0.66 -13.64
CA GLU A 118 8.63 0.77 -13.47
C GLU A 118 7.38 1.61 -13.15
N ALA A 119 6.23 1.25 -13.74
CA ALA A 119 4.95 1.91 -13.47
C ALA A 119 4.47 1.72 -12.01
N GLU A 120 4.63 0.52 -11.46
CA GLU A 120 4.24 0.20 -10.09
C GLU A 120 5.17 0.84 -9.06
N LEU A 121 6.46 0.95 -9.38
CA LEU A 121 7.43 1.72 -8.59
C LEU A 121 7.03 3.19 -8.50
N HIS A 122 6.71 3.82 -9.63
CA HIS A 122 6.29 5.22 -9.66
C HIS A 122 5.02 5.45 -8.85
N GLN A 123 4.01 4.58 -8.97
CA GLN A 123 2.78 4.68 -8.19
C GLN A 123 3.03 4.52 -6.69
N ALA A 124 3.89 3.57 -6.29
CA ALA A 124 4.23 3.40 -4.87
C ALA A 124 5.05 4.55 -4.30
N MET A 125 5.95 5.14 -5.09
CA MET A 125 6.65 6.36 -4.70
C MET A 125 5.67 7.51 -4.51
N LEU A 126 4.70 7.70 -5.42
CA LEU A 126 3.67 8.74 -5.30
C LEU A 126 2.80 8.52 -4.05
N ASN A 127 2.40 7.28 -3.76
CA ASN A 127 1.65 6.95 -2.56
C ASN A 127 2.47 7.22 -1.29
N GLY A 128 3.76 6.82 -1.27
CA GLY A 128 4.66 7.12 -0.15
C GLY A 128 4.88 8.63 0.06
N ILE A 129 4.96 9.42 -1.02
CA ILE A 129 5.05 10.89 -0.94
C ILE A 129 3.73 11.50 -0.44
N ARG A 130 2.57 10.96 -0.84
CA ARG A 130 1.27 11.43 -0.37
C ARG A 130 1.06 11.17 1.12
N GLU A 131 1.46 10.01 1.61
CA GLU A 131 1.34 9.64 3.03
C GLU A 131 2.32 10.40 3.93
N LYS A 132 3.57 10.62 3.48
CA LYS A 132 4.59 11.33 4.27
C LYS A 132 4.65 12.85 4.05
N GLY A 133 3.98 13.36 3.03
CA GLY A 133 4.15 14.73 2.55
C GLY A 133 5.53 14.99 1.92
N LEU A 134 5.66 16.11 1.22
CA LEU A 134 6.87 16.52 0.45
C LEU A 134 8.13 16.78 1.30
N GLY A 135 8.13 16.46 2.60
CA GLY A 135 9.27 16.66 3.51
C GLY A 135 10.47 15.75 3.24
N CYS A 136 10.32 14.71 2.42
CA CYS A 136 11.43 13.83 2.03
C CYS A 136 12.10 14.22 0.70
N SER A 137 11.49 15.10 -0.11
CA SER A 137 12.19 15.68 -1.25
C SER A 137 12.88 16.97 -0.80
N THR A 138 14.20 16.98 -0.94
CA THR A 138 15.13 18.11 -0.68
C THR A 138 15.37 18.47 0.78
N GLY A 139 16.59 18.13 1.24
CA GLY A 139 17.20 18.75 2.40
C GLY A 139 17.21 20.28 2.27
N ARG A 140 16.44 20.93 3.14
CA ARG A 140 16.69 22.30 3.56
C ARG A 140 16.95 22.27 5.05
N GLN A 141 18.21 21.99 5.41
CA GLN A 141 18.69 22.33 6.73
C GLN A 141 18.53 23.85 6.93
N ARG A 142 17.75 24.18 7.96
CA ARG A 142 17.96 25.29 8.88
C ARG A 142 17.87 26.70 8.29
N LEU A 143 16.73 27.34 8.53
CA LEU A 143 16.69 28.74 8.98
C LEU A 143 15.80 28.81 10.22
N SER A 144 16.33 28.35 11.35
CA SER A 144 15.87 28.78 12.67
C SER A 144 16.27 30.25 12.86
N SER A 145 15.28 31.09 13.11
CA SER A 145 15.34 32.45 13.64
C SER A 145 16.28 33.45 12.95
N CYS A 146 15.71 34.24 12.03
CA CYS A 146 15.97 35.68 12.02
C CYS A 146 14.61 36.37 12.00
N ALA A 147 14.12 36.75 13.18
CA ALA A 147 13.09 37.76 13.30
C ALA A 147 13.72 39.12 12.90
N CYS A 148 13.85 39.35 11.60
CA CYS A 148 14.02 40.69 11.06
C CYS A 148 12.63 41.18 10.66
N GLY A 149 12.03 42.00 11.51
CA GLY A 149 10.84 42.77 11.16
C GLY A 149 11.16 43.67 9.97
N CYS A 150 10.69 43.28 8.79
CA CYS A 150 10.71 44.13 7.60
C CYS A 150 9.30 44.69 7.39
N THR A 151 9.02 45.80 8.04
CA THR A 151 7.93 46.69 7.66
C THR A 151 8.26 47.28 6.30
N VAL A 152 7.46 46.96 5.29
CA VAL A 152 7.52 47.60 3.97
C VAL A 152 7.29 49.10 4.15
N ARG A 153 8.32 49.91 3.86
CA ARG A 153 8.13 51.35 3.63
C ARG A 153 8.72 51.73 2.28
N ARG A 154 7.83 52.20 1.40
CA ARG A 154 8.09 52.80 0.09
C ARG A 154 9.07 53.97 0.25
N SER A 155 10.25 53.91 -0.37
CA SER A 155 10.94 55.01 -1.11
C SER A 155 12.45 54.77 -1.26
N GLY A 156 12.95 54.84 -2.49
CA GLY A 156 14.29 55.32 -2.82
C GLY A 156 15.50 54.43 -2.49
N CYS A 157 15.90 53.56 -3.43
CA CYS A 157 17.21 52.92 -3.41
C CYS A 157 18.29 53.94 -3.87
N ARG A 158 19.16 54.40 -2.96
CA ARG A 158 20.30 55.29 -3.27
C ARG A 158 21.61 54.57 -2.93
N LYS A 159 22.46 54.30 -3.92
CA LYS A 159 23.85 53.87 -3.73
C LYS A 159 24.74 55.08 -3.47
N ARG A 160 25.62 55.03 -2.46
CA ARG A 160 26.94 55.72 -2.47
C ARG A 160 27.97 55.01 -1.56
N HIS A 161 29.09 54.65 -2.21
CA HIS A 161 30.48 54.35 -1.79
C HIS A 161 30.86 54.65 -0.32
N GLY A 162 31.61 53.81 0.43
CA GLY A 162 32.94 53.17 0.20
C GLY A 162 33.95 53.79 1.21
N PRO A 163 34.92 53.07 1.83
CA PRO A 163 36.20 52.67 1.19
C PRO A 163 36.73 51.27 1.60
N GLN A 164 37.36 50.49 0.68
CA GLN A 164 38.80 50.10 0.61
C GLN A 164 39.40 49.62 1.96
N TRP A 165 40.15 48.50 2.11
CA TRP A 165 41.04 47.74 1.22
C TRP A 165 41.42 46.36 1.85
N MET A 166 41.60 45.35 0.98
CA MET A 166 42.61 44.25 0.93
C MET A 166 43.13 43.58 2.23
N THR A 167 43.26 42.24 2.32
CA THR A 167 44.03 41.39 1.41
C THR A 167 43.47 39.98 1.20
N LEU A 168 43.21 39.66 -0.06
CA LEU A 168 43.22 38.31 -0.62
C LEU A 168 44.65 37.95 -1.05
N ARG A 169 45.10 36.73 -0.71
CA ARG A 169 46.08 35.93 -1.46
C ARG A 169 45.51 34.50 -1.49
N CYS A 170 44.88 34.07 -2.58
CA CYS A 170 45.49 33.41 -3.75
C CYS A 170 45.93 31.97 -3.41
N TRP A 171 45.49 30.88 -4.06
CA TRP A 171 45.51 30.64 -5.53
C TRP A 171 44.76 29.31 -5.90
N PRO A 172 44.76 28.79 -7.15
CA PRO A 172 43.71 29.00 -8.17
C PRO A 172 43.17 27.68 -8.80
N ARG A 173 42.42 27.82 -9.92
CA ARG A 173 42.16 26.79 -10.98
C ARG A 173 40.95 25.89 -10.65
N TRP A 174 39.78 26.05 -11.28
CA TRP A 174 39.52 25.86 -12.71
C TRP A 174 38.45 26.82 -13.26
N ARG A 175 38.66 27.22 -14.52
CA ARG A 175 37.83 28.10 -15.34
C ARG A 175 36.82 27.30 -16.18
N HIS A 176 35.84 28.06 -16.70
CA HIS A 176 34.92 27.78 -17.82
C HIS A 176 33.73 26.88 -17.45
N GLY A 177 32.47 27.27 -17.61
CA GLY A 177 31.86 28.47 -18.17
C GLY A 177 30.44 28.08 -18.59
N CYS A 178 29.44 28.91 -18.30
CA CYS A 178 28.23 28.99 -19.13
C CYS A 178 27.41 30.22 -18.70
N CYS A 179 27.75 31.34 -19.32
CA CYS A 179 26.82 32.42 -19.58
C CYS A 179 26.36 32.26 -21.04
N ARG A 180 25.12 32.68 -21.34
CA ARG A 180 24.34 32.65 -22.61
C ARG A 180 23.40 31.44 -22.71
N ARG A 181 22.13 31.59 -23.11
CA ARG A 181 21.42 32.71 -23.77
C ARG A 181 20.00 32.80 -23.23
#